data_AF-A0A2G9WRD2-F1
#
_entry.id   AF-A0A2G9WRD2-F1
#
_cell.length_a   1.000
_cell.length_b   1.000
_cell.length_c   1.000
_cell.angle_alpha   90.00
_cell.angle_beta   90.00
_cell.angle_gamma   90.00
#
_symmetry.space_group_name_H-M   'P 1'
#
loop_
_entity.id
_entity.type
_entity.pdbx_description
1 polymer ?
#
loop_
_entity_poly.entity_id
_entity_poly.type
_entity_poly.pdbx_seq_one_letter_code
_entity_poly.pdbx_strand_id
1 'polypeptide(L)'
;MGDRILSNEAIANHVWKYFEIHASQRLTVFNFFSAFSGLIIAGIGAVGQASLNYAVVGIALGAILVVVSFVFWKLDQRSAFLVKHAEEALKVLEGEMTADLKLFTSEPVRRSVANNDANWLIQPWTFGKSFRCLFLLTAICGLAALVFFIARLLRGI
;
A
#
# COMPACT_ATOMS: atom_id res chain seq x y z
N MET A 1 -13.08 19.10 -37.83
CA MET A 1 -12.40 17.80 -37.59
C MET A 1 -11.23 17.96 -36.61
N GLY A 2 -10.43 19.05 -36.71
CA GLY A 2 -9.36 19.37 -35.74
C GLY A 2 -9.80 19.55 -34.29
N ASP A 3 -10.90 20.27 -34.01
CA ASP A 3 -11.38 20.49 -32.62
C ASP A 3 -11.72 19.20 -31.86
N ARG A 4 -12.24 18.16 -32.54
CA ARG A 4 -12.56 16.88 -31.90
C ARG A 4 -11.31 16.08 -31.53
N ILE A 5 -10.24 16.17 -32.33
CA ILE A 5 -8.97 15.49 -32.07
C ILE A 5 -8.26 16.14 -30.88
N LEU A 6 -8.23 17.48 -30.85
CA LEU A 6 -7.67 18.25 -29.72
C LEU A 6 -8.43 17.96 -28.41
N SER A 7 -9.76 17.82 -28.47
CA SER A 7 -10.58 17.43 -27.32
C SER A 7 -10.23 16.03 -26.79
N ASN A 8 -10.05 15.05 -27.68
CA ASN A 8 -9.75 13.68 -27.28
C ASN A 8 -8.34 13.55 -26.68
N GLU A 9 -7.35 14.25 -27.23
CA GLU A 9 -6.00 14.31 -26.66
C GLU A 9 -5.98 14.99 -25.29
N ALA A 10 -6.76 16.07 -25.11
CA ALA A 10 -6.87 16.74 -23.82
C ALA A 10 -7.52 15.84 -22.75
N ILE A 11 -8.56 15.08 -23.12
CA ILE A 11 -9.22 14.11 -22.22
C ILE A 11 -8.26 12.97 -21.86
N ALA A 12 -7.57 12.39 -22.84
CA ALA A 12 -6.60 11.32 -22.60
C ALA A 12 -5.46 11.78 -21.68
N ASN A 13 -4.90 12.97 -21.92
CA ASN A 13 -3.87 13.56 -21.07
C ASN A 13 -4.37 13.85 -19.65
N HIS A 14 -5.61 14.34 -19.50
CA HIS A 14 -6.19 14.60 -18.19
C HIS A 14 -6.33 13.31 -17.37
N VAL A 15 -6.90 12.27 -17.97
CA VAL A 15 -7.10 10.96 -17.31
C VAL A 15 -5.75 10.30 -16.99
N TRP A 16 -4.79 10.36 -17.92
CA TRP A 16 -3.44 9.83 -17.70
C TRP A 16 -2.73 10.54 -16.53
N LYS A 17 -2.78 11.87 -16.51
CA LYS A 17 -2.18 12.67 -15.43
C LYS A 17 -2.84 12.40 -14.08
N TYR A 18 -4.16 12.20 -14.07
CA TYR A 18 -4.90 11.82 -12.87
C TYR A 18 -4.46 10.44 -12.36
N PHE A 19 -4.32 9.44 -13.25
CA PHE A 19 -3.78 8.12 -12.91
C PHE A 19 -2.35 8.23 -12.34
N GLU A 20 -1.46 8.96 -13.03
CA GLU A 20 -0.06 9.11 -12.65
C GLU A 20 0.09 9.75 -11.26
N ILE A 21 -0.65 10.81 -10.97
CA ILE A 21 -0.62 11.49 -9.68
C ILE A 21 -0.99 10.51 -8.55
N HIS A 22 -2.08 9.76 -8.71
CA HIS A 22 -2.55 8.86 -7.66
C HIS A 22 -1.69 7.59 -7.52
N ALA A 23 -1.12 7.10 -8.62
CA ALA A 23 -0.16 6.01 -8.60
C ALA A 23 1.14 6.43 -7.88
N SER A 24 1.65 7.62 -8.17
CA SER A 24 2.83 8.19 -7.52
C SER A 24 2.59 8.46 -6.04
N GLN A 25 1.43 9.04 -5.69
CA GLN A 25 1.02 9.27 -4.30
C GLN A 25 1.06 7.97 -3.48
N ARG A 26 0.67 6.84 -4.07
CA ARG A 26 0.71 5.54 -3.41
C ARG A 26 2.13 5.09 -3.06
N LEU A 27 3.09 5.29 -3.96
CA LEU A 27 4.51 5.00 -3.70
C LEU A 27 5.08 5.92 -2.62
N THR A 28 4.72 7.20 -2.64
CA THR A 28 5.13 8.16 -1.61
C THR A 28 4.63 7.76 -0.22
N VAL A 29 3.35 7.39 -0.10
CA VAL A 29 2.75 6.93 1.17
C VAL A 29 3.47 5.67 1.67
N PHE A 30 3.81 4.74 0.78
CA PHE A 30 4.56 3.54 1.12
C PHE A 30 5.98 3.83 1.63
N ASN A 31 6.69 4.76 0.98
CA ASN A 31 8.04 5.15 1.39
C ASN A 31 8.05 5.78 2.79
N PHE A 32 7.11 6.69 3.06
CA PHE A 32 6.96 7.27 4.40
C PHE A 32 6.60 6.21 5.44
N PHE A 33 5.67 5.31 5.12
CA PHE A 33 5.34 4.21 6.00
C PHE A 33 6.57 3.37 6.37
N SER A 34 7.38 3.00 5.37
CA SER A 34 8.57 2.17 5.57
C SER A 34 9.60 2.89 6.45
N ALA A 35 9.79 4.20 6.27
CA ALA A 35 10.67 5.00 7.10
C ALA A 35 10.18 5.09 8.56
N PHE A 36 8.91 5.45 8.78
CA PHE A 36 8.34 5.56 10.12
C PHE A 36 8.30 4.21 10.85
N SER A 37 7.83 3.15 10.18
CA SER A 37 7.79 1.81 10.78
C SER A 37 9.17 1.29 11.11
N GLY A 38 10.16 1.47 10.22
CA GLY A 38 11.55 1.11 10.48
C GLY A 38 12.13 1.85 11.69
N LEU A 39 11.89 3.16 11.79
CA LEU A 39 12.33 3.97 12.92
C LEU A 39 11.70 3.51 14.24
N ILE A 40 10.39 3.25 14.25
CA ILE A 40 9.68 2.81 15.46
C ILE A 40 10.14 1.41 15.87
N ILE A 41 10.31 0.49 14.92
CA ILE A 41 10.81 -0.87 15.19
C ILE A 41 12.23 -0.82 15.77
N ALA A 42 13.11 0.02 15.22
CA ALA A 42 14.44 0.24 15.78
C ALA A 42 14.37 0.78 17.22
N GLY A 43 13.48 1.74 17.48
CA GLY A 43 13.21 2.27 18.81
C GLY A 43 12.72 1.20 19.80
N ILE A 44 11.80 0.33 19.36
CA ILE A 44 11.33 -0.84 20.12
C ILE A 44 12.50 -1.76 20.48
N GLY A 45 13.37 -2.06 19.52
CA GLY A 45 14.57 -2.89 19.74
C GLY A 45 15.56 -2.28 20.72
N ALA A 46 15.76 -0.96 20.67
CA ALA A 46 16.63 -0.23 21.60
C ALA A 46 16.05 -0.24 23.03
N VAL A 47 14.76 0.05 23.19
CA VAL A 47 14.08 0.03 24.50
C VAL A 47 14.02 -1.38 25.07
N GLY A 48 13.88 -2.41 24.22
CA GLY A 48 13.89 -3.81 24.65
C GLY A 48 15.20 -4.23 25.35
N GLN A 49 16.32 -3.62 24.99
CA GLN A 49 17.63 -3.86 25.59
C GLN A 49 17.90 -2.96 26.81
N ALA A 50 17.09 -1.92 27.01
CA ALA A 50 17.24 -0.97 28.11
C ALA A 50 16.68 -1.51 29.44
N SER A 51 16.89 -0.75 30.51
CA SER A 51 16.38 -1.07 31.83
C SER A 51 14.84 -1.07 31.89
N LEU A 52 14.28 -1.75 32.89
CA LEU A 52 12.82 -1.87 33.11
C LEU A 52 12.10 -0.53 33.19
N ASN A 53 12.79 0.54 33.62
CA ASN A 53 12.24 1.89 33.73
C ASN A 53 11.73 2.44 32.38
N TYR A 54 12.22 1.91 31.26
CA TYR A 54 11.81 2.33 29.91
C TYR A 54 10.69 1.46 29.32
N ALA A 55 10.17 0.47 30.03
CA ALA A 55 9.10 -0.40 29.51
C ALA A 55 7.86 0.39 29.06
N VAL A 56 7.52 1.50 29.75
CA VAL A 56 6.43 2.41 29.35
C VAL A 56 6.67 3.03 27.97
N VAL A 57 7.91 3.38 27.65
CA VAL A 57 8.29 3.90 26.31
C VAL A 57 8.10 2.81 25.25
N GLY A 58 8.46 1.56 25.58
CA GLY A 58 8.26 0.41 24.70
C GLY A 58 6.79 0.15 24.39
N ILE A 59 5.92 0.27 25.40
CA ILE A 59 4.46 0.20 25.23
C ILE A 59 3.98 1.33 24.32
N ALA A 60 4.41 2.57 24.57
CA ALA A 60 4.02 3.71 23.75
C ALA A 60 4.43 3.54 22.28
N LEU A 61 5.66 3.09 22.01
CA LEU A 61 6.15 2.83 20.67
C LEU A 61 5.39 1.70 19.97
N GLY A 62 5.06 0.62 20.68
CA GLY A 62 4.23 -0.46 20.15
C GLY A 62 2.82 0.02 19.77
N ALA A 63 2.18 0.83 20.62
CA ALA A 63 0.88 1.43 20.34
C ALA A 63 0.94 2.37 19.12
N ILE A 64 1.96 3.23 19.06
CA ILE A 64 2.17 4.14 17.92
C ILE A 64 2.36 3.34 16.63
N LEU A 65 3.11 2.23 16.64
CA LEU A 65 3.30 1.39 15.46
C LEU A 65 1.97 0.83 14.93
N VAL A 66 1.09 0.36 15.83
CA VAL A 66 -0.25 -0.12 15.45
C VAL A 66 -1.08 0.99 14.83
N VAL A 67 -1.11 2.17 15.46
CA VAL A 67 -1.86 3.33 14.96
C VAL A 67 -1.34 3.77 13.59
N VAL A 68 -0.02 3.88 13.44
CA VAL A 68 0.62 4.24 12.17
C VAL A 68 0.27 3.23 11.08
N SER A 69 0.39 1.92 11.35
CA SER A 69 -0.01 0.88 10.38
C SER A 69 -1.48 1.00 9.97
N PHE A 70 -2.38 1.30 10.92
CA PHE A 70 -3.81 1.47 10.62
C PHE A 70 -4.09 2.73 9.77
N VAL A 71 -3.49 3.87 10.13
CA VAL A 71 -3.66 5.13 9.39
C VAL A 71 -3.14 5.01 7.96
N PHE A 72 -1.93 4.47 7.78
CA PHE A 72 -1.35 4.28 6.46
C PHE A 72 -2.10 3.24 5.63
N TRP A 73 -2.65 2.19 6.25
CA TRP A 73 -3.52 1.25 5.58
C TRP A 73 -4.78 1.93 4.99
N LYS A 74 -5.40 2.84 5.74
CA LYS A 74 -6.56 3.62 5.26
C LYS A 74 -6.18 4.59 4.14
N LEU A 75 -5.02 5.24 4.24
CA LEU A 75 -4.52 6.11 3.17
C LEU A 75 -4.25 5.33 1.88
N ASP A 76 -3.63 4.15 1.98
CA ASP A 76 -3.38 3.28 0.82
C ASP A 76 -4.69 2.79 0.18
N GLN A 77 -5.71 2.43 0.99
CA GLN A 77 -7.02 2.05 0.47
C GLN A 77 -7.64 3.15 -0.41
N ARG A 78 -7.56 4.41 0.03
CA ARG A 78 -8.07 5.56 -0.73
C ARG A 78 -7.31 5.75 -2.03
N SER A 79 -5.98 5.79 -1.99
CA SER A 79 -5.16 5.96 -3.19
C SER A 79 -5.36 4.82 -4.18
N ALA A 80 -5.48 3.58 -3.69
CA ALA A 80 -5.78 2.41 -4.52
C ALA A 80 -7.14 2.50 -5.21
N PHE A 81 -8.15 3.07 -4.54
CA PHE A 81 -9.46 3.30 -5.14
C PHE A 81 -9.41 4.33 -6.27
N LEU A 82 -8.71 5.46 -6.06
CA LEU A 82 -8.58 6.51 -7.07
C LEU A 82 -7.80 6.04 -8.32
N VAL A 83 -6.75 5.24 -8.12
CA VAL A 83 -6.01 4.61 -9.22
C VAL A 83 -6.93 3.71 -10.05
N LYS A 84 -7.73 2.84 -9.39
CA LYS A 84 -8.69 1.98 -10.10
C LYS A 84 -9.75 2.78 -10.85
N HIS A 85 -10.23 3.87 -10.27
CA HIS A 85 -11.18 4.74 -10.95
C HIS A 85 -10.58 5.36 -12.22
N ALA A 86 -9.29 5.76 -12.16
CA ALA A 86 -8.56 6.24 -13.32
C ALA A 86 -8.34 5.14 -14.38
N GLU A 87 -8.02 3.91 -13.94
CA GLU A 87 -7.90 2.74 -14.83
C GLU A 87 -9.24 2.44 -15.56
N GLU A 88 -10.37 2.56 -14.88
CA GLU A 88 -11.70 2.38 -15.48
C GLU A 88 -11.99 3.45 -16.54
N ALA A 89 -11.64 4.71 -16.28
CA ALA A 89 -11.76 5.78 -17.26
C ALA A 89 -10.84 5.56 -18.48
N LEU A 90 -9.59 5.09 -18.26
CA LEU A 90 -8.66 4.76 -19.35
C LEU A 90 -9.16 3.60 -20.22
N LYS A 91 -9.80 2.58 -19.63
CA LYS A 91 -10.41 1.48 -20.40
C LYS A 91 -11.51 1.96 -21.36
N VAL A 92 -12.29 2.97 -20.95
CA VAL A 92 -13.31 3.57 -21.83
C VAL A 92 -12.64 4.26 -23.03
N LEU A 93 -11.54 4.98 -22.80
CA LEU A 93 -10.75 5.63 -23.86
C LEU A 93 -10.07 4.61 -24.79
N GLU A 94 -9.58 3.48 -24.26
CA GLU A 94 -9.02 2.38 -25.05
C GLU A 94 -10.08 1.63 -25.89
N GLY A 95 -11.38 1.83 -25.63
CA GLY A 95 -12.46 1.17 -26.35
C GLY A 95 -12.36 1.31 -27.86
N GLU A 96 -11.92 2.48 -28.33
CA GLU A 96 -11.77 2.85 -29.74
C GLU A 96 -10.40 2.49 -30.35
N MET A 97 -9.45 1.99 -29.56
CA MET A 97 -8.10 1.68 -30.01
C MET A 97 -7.98 0.24 -30.57
N THR A 98 -6.96 -0.02 -31.39
CA THR A 98 -6.63 -1.37 -31.87
C THR A 98 -6.24 -2.30 -30.71
N ALA A 99 -6.54 -3.59 -30.84
CA ALA A 99 -6.41 -4.57 -29.75
C ALA A 99 -5.01 -4.63 -29.11
N ASP A 100 -3.95 -4.38 -29.88
CA ASP A 100 -2.56 -4.40 -29.40
C ASP A 100 -2.20 -3.19 -28.52
N LEU A 101 -2.97 -2.10 -28.58
CA LEU A 101 -2.74 -0.87 -27.79
C LEU A 101 -3.58 -0.83 -26.51
N LYS A 102 -4.45 -1.83 -26.26
CA LYS A 102 -5.32 -1.88 -25.08
C LYS A 102 -4.59 -2.44 -23.86
N LEU A 103 -3.79 -1.61 -23.21
CA LEU A 103 -3.00 -1.97 -22.03
C LEU A 103 -3.88 -2.35 -20.84
N PHE A 104 -4.88 -1.53 -20.51
CA PHE A 104 -5.73 -1.74 -19.33
C PHE A 104 -6.87 -2.73 -19.58
N THR A 105 -7.37 -2.80 -20.81
CA THR A 105 -8.49 -3.69 -21.17
C THR A 105 -8.04 -5.15 -21.32
N SER A 106 -6.80 -5.40 -21.77
CA SER A 106 -6.26 -6.76 -21.94
C SER A 106 -5.70 -7.36 -20.64
N GLU A 107 -5.38 -6.52 -19.64
CA GLU A 107 -4.82 -6.93 -18.35
C GLU A 107 -5.63 -8.00 -17.58
N PRO A 108 -6.96 -7.90 -17.40
CA PRO A 108 -7.73 -8.89 -16.64
C PRO A 108 -7.69 -10.29 -17.27
N VAL A 109 -7.76 -10.37 -18.60
CA VAL A 109 -7.67 -11.64 -19.34
C VAL A 109 -6.28 -12.24 -19.18
N ARG A 110 -5.24 -11.44 -19.40
CA ARG A 110 -3.83 -11.87 -19.29
C ARG A 110 -3.49 -12.32 -17.86
N ARG A 111 -4.05 -11.64 -16.85
CA ARG A 111 -3.94 -12.03 -15.43
C ARG A 111 -4.66 -13.35 -15.16
N SER A 112 -5.86 -13.57 -15.69
CA SER A 112 -6.60 -14.83 -15.49
C SER A 112 -5.90 -16.04 -16.10
N VAL A 113 -5.29 -15.88 -17.28
CA VAL A 113 -4.48 -16.93 -17.93
C VAL A 113 -3.25 -17.27 -17.09
N ALA A 114 -2.48 -16.25 -16.67
CA ALA A 114 -1.32 -16.45 -15.81
C ALA A 114 -1.67 -17.07 -14.45
N ASN A 115 -2.88 -16.83 -13.94
CA ASN A 115 -3.32 -17.33 -12.63
C ASN A 115 -3.80 -18.79 -12.68
N ASN A 116 -4.28 -19.27 -13.84
CA ASN A 116 -4.77 -20.63 -14.03
C ASN A 116 -3.61 -21.64 -14.17
N ASP A 117 -2.47 -21.18 -14.69
CA ASP A 117 -1.29 -22.02 -14.92
C ASP A 117 -0.26 -21.97 -13.78
N ALA A 118 -0.41 -21.05 -12.82
CA ALA A 118 0.56 -20.83 -11.74
C ALA A 118 0.13 -21.44 -10.40
N ASN A 119 1.04 -22.19 -9.77
CA ASN A 119 0.95 -22.56 -8.35
C ASN A 119 0.68 -21.33 -7.48
N TRP A 120 -0.09 -21.48 -6.40
CA TRP A 120 -0.49 -20.39 -5.49
C TRP A 120 0.68 -19.54 -4.94
N LEU A 121 1.90 -20.11 -4.91
CA LEU A 121 3.14 -19.44 -4.51
C LEU A 121 3.74 -18.50 -5.57
N ILE A 122 3.45 -18.75 -6.85
CA ILE A 122 4.02 -18.03 -8.01
C ILE A 122 2.97 -17.07 -8.61
N GLN A 123 1.72 -17.14 -8.14
CA GLN A 123 0.67 -16.23 -8.59
C GLN A 123 1.11 -14.77 -8.40
N PRO A 124 0.95 -13.90 -9.41
CA PRO A 124 1.33 -12.50 -9.31
C PRO A 124 0.40 -11.80 -8.30
N TRP A 125 0.94 -11.46 -7.13
CA TRP A 125 0.19 -10.70 -6.13
C TRP A 125 -0.11 -9.32 -6.68
N THR A 126 -1.38 -8.92 -6.65
CA THR A 126 -1.73 -7.54 -6.97
C THR A 126 -1.04 -6.62 -5.98
N PHE A 127 -0.49 -5.51 -6.48
CA PHE A 127 0.17 -4.47 -5.68
C PHE A 127 -0.62 -4.07 -4.41
N GLY A 128 -1.96 -4.05 -4.52
CA GLY A 128 -2.89 -3.88 -3.41
C GLY A 128 -2.79 -4.88 -2.26
N LYS A 129 -2.62 -6.17 -2.58
CA LYS A 129 -2.56 -7.24 -1.59
C LYS A 129 -1.24 -7.22 -0.83
N SER A 130 -0.12 -6.98 -1.52
CA SER A 130 1.22 -6.93 -0.92
C SER A 130 1.32 -5.84 0.16
N PHE A 131 0.81 -4.64 -0.11
CA PHE A 131 0.84 -3.55 0.87
C PHE A 131 -0.05 -3.82 2.07
N ARG A 132 -1.27 -4.34 1.87
CA ARG A 132 -2.16 -4.72 2.99
C ARG A 132 -1.51 -5.77 3.89
N CYS A 133 -0.83 -6.74 3.29
CA CYS A 133 -0.07 -7.74 4.04
C CYS A 133 1.02 -7.08 4.90
N LEU A 134 1.79 -6.15 4.33
CA LEU A 134 2.84 -5.44 5.08
C LEU A 134 2.29 -4.61 6.25
N PHE A 135 1.21 -3.85 6.05
CA PHE A 135 0.57 -3.08 7.12
C PHE A 135 0.06 -3.98 8.24
N LEU A 136 -0.47 -5.16 7.89
CA LEU A 136 -0.96 -6.13 8.87
C LEU A 136 0.19 -6.76 9.65
N LEU A 137 1.27 -7.18 8.98
CA LEU A 137 2.46 -7.74 9.63
C LEU A 137 3.09 -6.76 10.62
N THR A 138 3.25 -5.50 10.21
CA THR A 138 3.79 -4.45 11.09
C THR A 138 2.86 -4.12 12.26
N ALA A 139 1.54 -4.13 12.06
CA ALA A 139 0.58 -4.00 13.16
C ALA A 139 0.68 -5.16 14.16
N ILE A 140 0.85 -6.40 13.67
CA ILE A 140 1.10 -7.56 14.53
C ILE A 140 2.40 -7.39 15.31
N CYS A 141 3.48 -6.90 14.68
CA CYS A 141 4.72 -6.59 15.38
C CYS A 141 4.51 -5.54 16.49
N GLY A 142 3.70 -4.50 16.24
CA GLY A 142 3.35 -3.50 17.26
C GLY A 142 2.55 -4.10 18.43
N LEU A 143 1.58 -4.96 18.15
CA LEU A 143 0.82 -5.69 19.18
C LEU A 143 1.70 -6.65 19.98
N ALA A 144 2.61 -7.36 19.32
CA ALA A 144 3.57 -8.24 19.97
C ALA A 144 4.51 -7.45 20.90
N ALA A 145 4.99 -6.28 20.46
CA ALA A 145 5.79 -5.38 21.28
C ALA A 145 5.02 -4.89 22.52
N LEU A 146 3.76 -4.49 22.37
CA LEU A 146 2.88 -4.12 23.48
C LEU A 146 2.78 -5.24 24.52
N VAL A 147 2.44 -6.45 24.08
CA VAL A 147 2.30 -7.62 24.96
C VAL A 147 3.63 -7.92 25.65
N PHE A 148 4.75 -7.88 24.91
CA PHE A 148 6.08 -8.11 25.45
C PHE A 148 6.44 -7.11 26.56
N PHE A 149 6.25 -5.81 26.33
CA PHE A 149 6.59 -4.80 27.32
C PHE A 149 5.64 -4.77 28.52
N ILE A 150 4.34 -5.04 28.33
CA ILE A 150 3.39 -5.20 29.44
C ILE A 150 3.79 -6.40 30.30
N ALA A 151 4.08 -7.55 29.70
CA ALA A 151 4.51 -8.73 30.43
C ALA A 151 5.86 -8.49 31.16
N ARG A 152 6.78 -7.76 30.52
CA ARG A 152 8.05 -7.36 31.13
C ARG A 152 7.85 -6.42 32.33
N LEU A 153 6.91 -5.47 32.24
CA LEU A 153 6.58 -4.56 33.34
C LEU A 153 5.95 -5.31 34.52
N LEU A 154 5.02 -6.24 34.26
CA LEU A 154 4.36 -7.04 35.30
C LEU A 154 5.29 -8.02 36.02
N ARG A 155 6.36 -8.48 35.36
CA ARG A 155 7.39 -9.34 35.99
C ARG A 155 8.46 -8.56 36.75
N GLY A 156 8.56 -7.26 36.52
CA GLY A 156 9.56 -6.37 37.12
C GLY A 156 9.06 -5.54 38.29
N ILE A 157 7.75 -5.58 38.57
CA ILE A 157 7.11 -5.11 39.81
C ILE A 157 7.07 -6.28 40.79
#